data_AF-A0A069DIF5-F1
#
_entry.id   AF-A0A069DIF5-F1
#
_cell.length_a   1.000
_cell.length_b   1.000
_cell.length_c   1.000
_cell.angle_alpha   90.00
_cell.angle_beta   90.00
_cell.angle_gamma   90.00
#
_symmetry.space_group_name_H-M   'P 1'
#
loop_
_entity.id
_entity.type
_entity.pdbx_description
1 polymer ?
#
loop_
_entity_poly.entity_id
_entity_poly.type
_entity_poly.pdbx_seq_one_letter_code
_entity_poly.pdbx_strand_id
1 'polypeptide(L)'
;MNLNYPTGYDPKKDPYLDNRLRADKPITFLGFIDEMNKLWKRAEKKGSIKRHFPVKDEAEVPLITFRLISRVIDPDYKDRKPRLRAQIHHPYVPGEIVELWGQVFLFTIQFDVHALTAEEADELAGELEDFIFMYKGYFKQNGVHELTFLQQLEDQVSSDTRVNVPIRPIQYIMRFEKITPKFLNRIEQIAVRTNDLDAQKTSQQPFKEDE
;
A
#
# COMPACT_ATOMS: atom_id res chain seq x y z
N MET A 1 17.42 0.03 -8.57
CA MET A 1 17.91 1.35 -9.01
C MET A 1 19.31 1.53 -8.45
N ASN A 2 20.33 1.72 -9.29
CA ASN A 2 21.69 2.00 -8.82
C ASN A 2 21.92 3.50 -8.89
N LEU A 3 21.78 4.17 -7.74
CA LEU A 3 22.30 5.51 -7.54
C LEU A 3 23.84 5.40 -7.51
N ASN A 4 24.52 6.10 -8.42
CA ASN A 4 25.98 6.16 -8.42
C ASN A 4 26.42 7.07 -7.27
N TYR A 5 26.71 6.44 -6.13
CA TYR A 5 27.31 7.12 -5.00
C TYR A 5 28.82 7.26 -5.20
N PRO A 6 29.44 8.32 -4.67
CA PRO A 6 30.89 8.48 -4.70
C PRO A 6 31.60 7.25 -4.10
N THR A 7 32.73 6.86 -4.68
CA THR A 7 33.51 5.68 -4.27
C THR A 7 33.81 5.71 -2.76
N GLY A 8 33.32 4.69 -2.05
CA GLY A 8 33.47 4.55 -0.59
C GLY A 8 32.24 4.97 0.23
N TYR A 9 31.23 5.56 -0.38
CA TYR A 9 29.96 5.87 0.27
C TYR A 9 29.05 4.63 0.31
N ASP A 10 28.72 4.18 1.53
CA ASP A 10 27.71 3.14 1.77
C ASP A 10 26.39 3.81 2.18
N PRO A 11 25.37 3.84 1.30
CA PRO A 11 24.09 4.47 1.58
C PRO A 11 23.36 3.87 2.79
N LYS A 12 23.70 2.63 3.16
CA LYS A 12 23.11 1.95 4.32
C LYS A 12 23.73 2.40 5.65
N LYS A 13 24.85 3.13 5.61
CA LYS A 13 25.60 3.61 6.79
C LYS A 13 25.55 5.12 6.98
N ASP A 14 24.94 5.87 6.06
CA ASP A 14 24.84 7.32 6.19
C ASP A 14 23.70 7.71 7.15
N PRO A 15 24.00 8.29 8.34
CA PRO A 15 22.99 8.74 9.29
C PRO A 15 22.16 9.94 8.81
N TYR A 16 22.56 10.59 7.71
CA TYR A 16 21.88 11.73 7.08
C TYR A 16 21.08 11.35 5.82
N LEU A 17 21.23 10.12 5.30
CA LEU A 17 20.23 9.56 4.40
C LEU A 17 18.99 9.21 5.22
N ASP A 18 17.98 10.07 5.11
CA ASP A 18 16.69 9.87 5.75
C ASP A 18 15.97 8.63 5.18
N ASN A 19 16.32 7.45 5.72
CA ASN A 19 15.63 6.18 5.50
C ASN A 19 14.36 6.05 6.36
N ARG A 20 13.79 7.16 6.87
CA ARG A 20 12.54 7.09 7.64
C ARG A 20 11.40 6.64 6.72
N LEU A 21 10.98 5.39 6.93
CA LEU A 21 9.65 4.87 6.59
C LEU A 21 9.20 5.05 5.12
N ARG A 22 10.13 5.02 4.16
CA ARG A 22 9.78 4.88 2.75
C ARG A 22 9.60 3.40 2.41
N ALA A 23 8.54 3.09 1.67
CA ALA A 23 8.34 1.74 1.15
C ALA A 23 9.39 1.39 0.09
N ASP A 24 9.86 0.15 0.10
CA ASP A 24 10.87 -0.36 -0.85
C ASP A 24 10.29 -0.56 -2.25
N LYS A 25 8.98 -0.80 -2.34
CA LYS A 25 8.26 -1.03 -3.60
C LYS A 25 6.81 -0.54 -3.48
N PRO A 26 6.18 -0.17 -4.61
CA PRO A 26 4.74 0.06 -4.63
C PRO A 26 3.99 -1.28 -4.54
N ILE A 27 2.84 -1.28 -3.86
CA ILE A 27 1.94 -2.44 -3.80
C ILE A 27 0.51 -2.00 -4.05
N THR A 28 -0.25 -2.86 -4.71
CA THR A 28 -1.70 -2.67 -4.87
C THR A 28 -2.43 -3.33 -3.70
N PHE A 29 -3.71 -3.00 -3.51
CA PHE A 29 -4.56 -3.69 -2.54
C PHE A 29 -4.55 -5.22 -2.74
N LEU A 30 -4.67 -5.70 -3.98
CA LEU A 30 -4.62 -7.14 -4.26
C LEU A 30 -3.24 -7.74 -3.95
N GLY A 31 -2.16 -7.02 -4.27
CA GLY A 31 -0.81 -7.44 -3.89
C GLY A 31 -0.64 -7.55 -2.36
N PHE A 32 -1.24 -6.63 -1.60
CA PHE A 32 -1.27 -6.72 -0.14
C PHE A 32 -1.99 -7.99 0.33
N ILE A 33 -3.18 -8.29 -0.21
CA ILE A 33 -3.91 -9.52 0.11
C ILE A 33 -3.08 -10.76 -0.21
N ASP A 34 -2.41 -10.80 -1.35
CA ASP A 34 -1.56 -11.93 -1.74
C ASP A 34 -0.42 -12.14 -0.74
N GLU A 35 0.25 -11.07 -0.30
CA GLU A 35 1.30 -11.13 0.71
C GLU A 35 0.76 -11.55 2.08
N MET A 36 -0.37 -10.99 2.50
CA MET A 36 -1.05 -11.36 3.73
C MET A 36 -1.41 -12.86 3.74
N ASN A 37 -1.97 -13.37 2.64
CA ASN A 37 -2.31 -14.79 2.49
C ASN A 37 -1.09 -15.70 2.54
N LYS A 38 0.03 -15.30 1.94
CA LYS A 38 1.29 -16.05 2.00
C LYS A 38 1.80 -16.11 3.44
N LEU A 39 1.80 -14.99 4.16
CA LEU A 39 2.25 -14.93 5.54
C LEU A 39 1.31 -15.72 6.48
N TRP A 40 0.00 -15.62 6.28
CA TRP A 40 -1.00 -16.33 7.08
C TRP A 40 -0.79 -17.85 7.02
N LYS A 41 -0.63 -18.37 5.79
CA LYS A 41 -0.34 -19.79 5.55
C LYS A 41 1.00 -20.22 6.12
N ARG A 42 2.04 -19.40 5.98
CA ARG A 42 3.39 -19.69 6.51
C ARG A 42 3.44 -19.66 8.04
N ALA A 43 2.60 -18.85 8.67
CA ALA A 43 2.43 -18.83 10.11
C ALA A 43 1.53 -19.96 10.63
N GLU A 44 1.12 -20.89 9.76
CA GLU A 44 0.27 -22.04 10.08
C GLU A 44 -1.04 -21.63 10.79
N LYS A 45 -1.55 -20.44 10.45
CA LYS A 45 -2.78 -19.91 11.03
C LYS A 45 -4.01 -20.65 10.51
N LYS A 46 -5.01 -20.78 11.38
CA LYS A 46 -6.27 -21.47 11.05
C LYS A 46 -7.04 -20.69 9.98
N GLY A 47 -7.74 -21.45 9.17
CA GLY A 47 -8.65 -20.93 8.16
C GLY A 47 -7.96 -20.36 6.91
N SER A 48 -8.77 -20.23 5.86
CA SER A 48 -8.31 -19.70 4.58
C SER A 48 -8.77 -18.26 4.39
N ILE A 49 -7.95 -17.42 3.78
CA ILE A 49 -8.36 -16.07 3.39
C ILE A 49 -8.73 -16.08 1.91
N LYS A 50 -9.96 -15.69 1.58
CA LYS A 50 -10.49 -15.68 0.21
C LYS A 50 -11.22 -14.38 -0.08
N ARG A 51 -11.36 -14.03 -1.37
CA ARG A 51 -12.20 -12.89 -1.74
C ARG A 51 -13.65 -13.22 -1.43
N HIS A 52 -14.39 -12.24 -0.94
CA HIS A 52 -15.83 -12.35 -0.75
C HIS A 52 -16.49 -12.62 -2.10
N PHE A 53 -17.07 -13.80 -2.22
CA PHE A 53 -17.91 -14.26 -3.32
C PHE A 53 -19.18 -14.82 -2.67
N PRO A 54 -20.31 -14.95 -3.40
CA PRO A 54 -21.39 -15.80 -2.94
C PRO A 54 -20.79 -17.17 -2.64
N VAL A 55 -20.72 -17.49 -1.35
CA VAL A 55 -20.19 -18.74 -0.86
C VAL A 55 -21.11 -19.82 -1.43
N LYS A 56 -20.61 -20.65 -2.34
CA LYS A 56 -21.32 -21.90 -2.68
C LYS A 56 -21.50 -22.67 -1.37
N ASP A 57 -22.64 -23.34 -1.19
CA ASP A 57 -23.15 -24.03 0.02
C ASP A 57 -22.18 -24.95 0.81
N GLU A 58 -20.91 -25.05 0.40
CA GLU A 58 -19.88 -25.96 0.89
C GLU A 58 -18.55 -25.23 1.21
N ALA A 59 -18.57 -23.96 1.64
CA ALA A 59 -17.33 -23.38 2.16
C ALA A 59 -16.89 -24.08 3.45
N GLU A 60 -15.67 -24.61 3.42
CA GLU A 60 -14.98 -25.12 4.61
C GLU A 60 -14.63 -23.95 5.54
N VAL A 61 -15.21 -23.96 6.74
CA VAL A 61 -14.84 -23.09 7.86
C VAL A 61 -13.74 -23.76 8.71
N PRO A 62 -12.85 -22.98 9.38
CA PRO A 62 -12.82 -21.53 9.45
C PRO A 62 -12.41 -20.84 8.13
N LEU A 63 -13.06 -19.72 7.81
CA LEU A 63 -12.87 -18.97 6.57
C LEU A 63 -12.88 -17.47 6.86
N ILE A 64 -11.91 -16.74 6.34
CA ILE A 64 -11.88 -15.29 6.35
C ILE A 64 -12.14 -14.81 4.93
N THR A 65 -13.23 -14.08 4.71
CA THR A 65 -13.48 -13.44 3.42
C THR A 65 -13.13 -11.97 3.46
N PHE A 66 -12.65 -11.39 2.36
CA PHE A 66 -12.39 -9.94 2.30
C PHE A 66 -13.16 -9.27 1.17
N ARG A 67 -13.58 -8.03 1.41
CA ARG A 67 -14.20 -7.16 0.40
C ARG A 67 -13.77 -5.70 0.54
N LEU A 68 -13.74 -5.02 -0.59
CA LEU A 68 -13.55 -3.57 -0.63
C LEU A 68 -14.90 -2.90 -0.37
N ILE A 69 -15.03 -2.17 0.73
CA ILE A 69 -16.23 -1.39 1.07
C ILE A 69 -16.21 -0.05 0.36
N SER A 70 -15.08 0.66 0.43
CA SER A 70 -14.92 1.96 -0.19
C SER A 70 -13.50 2.18 -0.68
N ARG A 71 -13.38 2.96 -1.75
CA ARG A 71 -12.11 3.50 -2.23
C ARG A 71 -12.33 4.93 -2.65
N VAL A 72 -11.67 5.85 -1.95
CA VAL A 72 -11.76 7.29 -2.22
C VAL A 72 -10.36 7.88 -2.34
N ILE A 73 -10.26 9.06 -2.96
CA ILE A 73 -9.02 9.85 -2.86
C ILE A 73 -8.87 10.24 -1.39
N ASP A 74 -7.67 10.09 -0.85
CA ASP A 74 -7.43 10.36 0.56
C ASP A 74 -7.70 11.84 0.87
N PRO A 75 -8.65 12.16 1.78
CA PRO A 75 -9.02 13.54 2.08
C PRO A 75 -7.96 14.28 2.91
N ASP A 76 -7.14 13.55 3.67
CA ASP A 76 -6.11 14.11 4.54
C ASP A 76 -4.85 14.47 3.76
N TYR A 77 -4.65 13.81 2.61
CA TYR A 77 -3.59 14.17 1.69
C TYR A 77 -4.02 15.34 0.80
N LYS A 78 -3.10 16.30 0.64
CA LYS A 78 -3.26 17.41 -0.31
C LYS A 78 -3.23 16.95 -1.79
N ASP A 79 -3.19 15.64 -2.05
CA ASP A 79 -3.07 14.99 -3.36
C ASP A 79 -4.45 14.72 -3.98
N ARG A 80 -5.36 15.70 -3.91
CA ARG A 80 -6.64 15.63 -4.63
C ARG A 80 -6.46 15.42 -6.13
N LYS A 81 -5.36 15.95 -6.68
CA LYS A 81 -4.87 15.65 -8.02
C LYS A 81 -3.58 14.85 -7.90
N PRO A 82 -3.25 13.97 -8.87
CA PRO A 82 -1.95 13.34 -8.94
C PRO A 82 -0.83 14.37 -8.87
N ARG A 83 0.25 14.07 -8.14
CA ARG A 83 1.44 14.92 -8.02
C ARG A 83 2.67 14.23 -8.58
N LEU A 84 3.58 15.01 -9.15
CA LEU A 84 4.87 14.49 -9.60
C LEU A 84 5.65 13.92 -8.41
N ARG A 85 6.11 12.67 -8.55
CA ARG A 85 6.94 11.97 -7.55
C ARG A 85 8.40 11.89 -7.98
N ALA A 86 8.63 11.61 -9.25
CA ALA A 86 9.96 11.51 -9.82
C ALA A 86 9.90 11.71 -11.33
N GLN A 87 11.04 12.08 -11.90
CA GLN A 87 11.30 11.97 -13.33
C GLN A 87 12.39 10.93 -13.52
N ILE A 88 12.17 10.00 -14.43
CA ILE A 88 13.09 8.91 -14.72
C ILE A 88 13.41 8.88 -16.22
N HIS A 89 14.57 8.35 -16.59
CA HIS A 89 14.84 8.06 -17.99
C HIS A 89 14.04 6.85 -18.44
N HIS A 90 13.55 6.90 -19.67
CA HIS A 90 12.82 5.79 -20.27
C HIS A 90 13.74 4.56 -20.37
N PRO A 91 13.36 3.40 -19.80
CA PRO A 91 14.26 2.25 -19.70
C PRO A 91 14.62 1.64 -21.06
N TYR A 92 13.80 1.87 -22.09
CA TYR A 92 13.98 1.28 -23.42
C TYR A 92 14.23 2.30 -24.54
N VAL A 93 14.12 3.60 -24.28
CA VAL A 93 14.20 4.65 -25.32
C VAL A 93 15.20 5.70 -24.84
N PRO A 94 16.44 5.69 -25.36
CA PRO A 94 17.48 6.61 -24.92
C PRO A 94 17.06 8.08 -25.10
N GLY A 95 17.26 8.87 -24.04
CA GLY A 95 17.01 10.32 -24.06
C GLY A 95 15.57 10.74 -23.73
N GLU A 96 14.61 9.81 -23.66
CA GLU A 96 13.26 10.16 -23.24
C GLU A 96 13.14 10.20 -21.70
N ILE A 97 12.34 11.14 -21.22
CA ILE A 97 12.03 11.32 -19.79
C ILE A 97 10.58 10.92 -19.57
N VAL A 98 10.37 10.13 -18.52
CA VAL A 98 9.05 9.71 -18.03
C VAL A 98 8.81 10.35 -16.68
N GLU A 99 7.66 10.99 -16.54
CA GLU A 99 7.23 11.53 -15.26
C GLU A 99 6.41 10.49 -14.51
N LEU A 100 6.73 10.25 -13.25
CA LEU A 100 5.95 9.40 -12.36
C LEU A 100 5.02 10.26 -11.52
N TRP A 101 3.72 10.13 -11.77
CA TRP A 101 2.68 10.87 -11.05
C TRP A 101 2.00 9.96 -10.03
N GLY A 102 2.00 10.37 -8.77
CA GLY A 102 1.45 9.62 -7.65
C GLY A 102 0.15 10.20 -7.11
N GLN A 103 -0.76 9.34 -6.69
CA GLN A 103 -1.96 9.73 -5.96
C GLN A 103 -2.29 8.71 -4.87
N VAL A 104 -2.53 9.21 -3.66
CA VAL A 104 -2.87 8.40 -2.49
C VAL A 104 -4.38 8.20 -2.41
N PHE A 105 -4.77 6.95 -2.15
CA PHE A 105 -6.16 6.53 -2.00
C PHE A 105 -6.36 5.92 -0.62
N LEU A 106 -7.52 6.23 -0.03
CA LEU A 106 -8.02 5.65 1.20
C LEU A 106 -8.97 4.50 0.86
N PHE A 107 -8.75 3.36 1.48
CA PHE A 107 -9.53 2.13 1.30
C PHE A 107 -10.16 1.76 2.63
N THR A 108 -11.47 1.48 2.63
CA THR A 108 -12.12 0.75 3.71
C THR A 108 -12.28 -0.70 3.26
N ILE A 109 -11.62 -1.62 3.96
CA ILE A 109 -11.65 -3.04 3.67
C ILE A 109 -12.35 -3.73 4.82
N GLN A 110 -13.23 -4.68 4.50
CA GLN A 110 -13.90 -5.51 5.47
C GLN A 110 -13.42 -6.95 5.34
N PHE A 111 -13.06 -7.55 6.46
CA PHE A 111 -12.82 -8.97 6.63
C PHE A 111 -14.01 -9.56 7.36
N ASP A 112 -14.67 -10.54 6.76
CA ASP A 112 -15.73 -11.31 7.42
C ASP A 112 -15.13 -12.64 7.85
N VAL A 113 -15.09 -12.87 9.17
CA VAL A 113 -14.56 -14.08 9.78
C VAL A 113 -15.71 -15.06 10.01
N HIS A 114 -15.64 -16.23 9.39
CA HIS A 114 -16.65 -17.29 9.44
C HIS A 114 -16.08 -18.48 10.21
N ALA A 115 -16.81 -18.99 11.20
CA ALA A 115 -16.40 -20.15 12.01
C ALA A 115 -17.59 -21.07 12.32
N LEU A 116 -17.36 -22.22 12.98
CA LEU A 116 -18.44 -23.13 13.35
C LEU A 116 -19.21 -22.65 14.57
N THR A 117 -18.54 -21.99 15.50
CA THR A 117 -19.11 -21.48 16.75
C THR A 117 -18.82 -19.99 16.91
N ALA A 118 -19.64 -19.32 17.72
CA ALA A 118 -19.46 -17.89 18.01
C ALA A 118 -18.11 -17.65 18.69
N GLU A 119 -17.75 -18.49 19.67
CA GLU A 119 -16.47 -18.43 20.38
C GLU A 119 -15.28 -18.59 19.42
N GLU A 120 -15.32 -19.55 18.50
CA GLU A 120 -14.26 -19.73 17.50
C GLU A 120 -14.16 -18.52 16.55
N ALA A 121 -15.30 -17.90 16.21
CA ALA A 121 -15.32 -16.70 15.38
C ALA A 121 -14.67 -15.51 16.09
N ASP A 122 -14.90 -15.35 17.39
CA ASP A 122 -14.30 -14.31 18.23
C ASP A 122 -12.79 -14.53 18.43
N GLU A 123 -12.35 -15.78 18.67
CA GLU A 123 -10.93 -16.13 18.73
C GLU A 123 -10.22 -15.83 17.40
N LEU A 124 -10.81 -16.26 16.27
CA LEU A 124 -10.20 -16.07 14.96
C LEU A 124 -10.19 -14.60 14.53
N ALA A 125 -11.18 -13.82 14.95
CA ALA A 125 -11.22 -12.37 14.79
C ALA A 125 -10.04 -11.70 15.52
N GLY A 126 -9.82 -12.05 16.79
CA GLY A 126 -8.68 -11.57 17.57
C GLY A 126 -7.34 -11.99 16.95
N GLU A 127 -7.22 -13.25 16.53
CA GLU A 127 -6.02 -13.73 15.85
C GLU A 127 -5.71 -12.98 14.55
N LEU A 128 -6.75 -12.62 13.79
CA LEU A 128 -6.58 -11.83 12.56
C LEU A 128 -6.07 -10.42 12.89
N GLU A 129 -6.60 -9.78 13.93
CA GLU A 129 -6.16 -8.46 14.37
C GLU A 129 -4.70 -8.49 14.84
N ASP A 130 -4.35 -9.42 15.73
CA ASP A 130 -2.99 -9.59 16.23
C ASP A 130 -2.00 -9.85 15.09
N PHE A 131 -2.39 -10.68 14.11
CA PHE A 131 -1.57 -10.97 12.95
C PHE A 131 -1.34 -9.72 12.08
N ILE A 132 -2.40 -8.96 11.78
CA ILE A 132 -2.29 -7.72 11.00
C ILE A 132 -1.40 -6.71 11.73
N PHE A 133 -1.56 -6.57 13.04
CA PHE A 133 -0.74 -5.70 13.86
C PHE A 133 0.74 -6.13 13.86
N MET A 134 1.01 -7.41 14.10
CA MET A 134 2.35 -7.98 14.13
C MET A 134 3.10 -7.78 12.81
N TYR A 135 2.44 -7.97 11.67
CA TYR A 135 3.04 -7.79 10.35
C TYR A 135 2.87 -6.38 9.76
N LYS A 136 2.28 -5.44 10.49
CA LYS A 136 2.06 -4.05 10.02
C LYS A 136 3.33 -3.41 9.49
N GLY A 137 4.45 -3.55 10.22
CA GLY A 137 5.75 -3.02 9.79
C GLY A 137 6.22 -3.59 8.45
N TYR A 138 6.08 -4.91 8.26
CA TYR A 138 6.39 -5.58 7.00
C TYR A 138 5.52 -5.06 5.85
N PHE A 139 4.20 -4.91 6.07
CA PHE A 139 3.31 -4.39 5.04
C PHE A 139 3.66 -2.95 4.67
N LYS A 140 4.05 -2.11 5.65
CA LYS A 140 4.47 -0.73 5.39
C LYS A 140 5.74 -0.65 4.56
N GLN A 141 6.75 -1.47 4.89
CA GLN A 141 7.96 -1.59 4.08
C GLN A 141 7.66 -2.04 2.64
N ASN A 142 6.63 -2.88 2.45
CA ASN A 142 6.25 -3.41 1.15
C ASN A 142 5.32 -2.52 0.32
N GLY A 143 4.97 -1.29 0.76
CA GLY A 143 4.18 -0.34 -0.05
C GLY A 143 2.84 0.09 0.53
N VAL A 144 2.41 -0.46 1.67
CA VAL A 144 1.22 0.01 2.36
C VAL A 144 1.55 1.30 3.11
N HIS A 145 0.90 2.41 2.80
CA HIS A 145 1.23 3.68 3.48
C HIS A 145 0.71 3.69 4.92
N GLU A 146 -0.51 3.19 5.12
CA GLU A 146 -1.14 3.07 6.43
C GLU A 146 -2.06 1.85 6.46
N LEU A 147 -2.19 1.25 7.64
CA LEU A 147 -3.04 0.11 7.93
C LEU A 147 -3.50 0.20 9.38
N THR A 148 -4.78 0.53 9.59
CA THR A 148 -5.33 0.84 10.90
C THR A 148 -6.67 0.15 11.08
N PHE A 149 -6.88 -0.47 12.23
CA PHE A 149 -8.18 -0.99 12.63
C PHE A 149 -9.20 0.15 12.67
N LEU A 150 -10.35 -0.04 12.05
CA LEU A 150 -11.43 0.93 12.07
C LEU A 150 -12.45 0.58 13.14
N GLN A 151 -13.05 -0.60 13.04
CA GLN A 151 -14.12 -1.07 13.92
C GLN A 151 -14.41 -2.55 13.65
N GLN A 152 -15.00 -3.22 14.63
CA GLN A 152 -15.78 -4.44 14.42
C GLN A 152 -17.26 -4.05 14.30
N LEU A 153 -17.95 -4.57 13.28
CA LEU A 153 -19.38 -4.35 13.10
C LEU A 153 -20.18 -5.33 13.97
N GLU A 154 -21.50 -5.17 13.96
CA GLU A 154 -22.42 -6.10 14.61
C GLU A 154 -22.21 -7.55 14.17
N ASP A 155 -22.33 -8.44 15.14
CA ASP A 155 -22.29 -9.89 14.93
C ASP A 155 -23.39 -10.31 13.95
N GLN A 156 -23.02 -11.16 13.01
CA GLN A 156 -23.94 -11.68 12.01
C GLN A 156 -23.99 -13.19 12.09
N VAL A 157 -25.08 -13.76 11.58
CA VAL A 157 -25.22 -15.20 11.36
C VAL A 157 -25.72 -15.39 9.95
N SER A 158 -24.97 -16.12 9.13
CA SER A 158 -25.45 -16.53 7.81
C SER A 158 -26.32 -17.76 7.97
N SER A 159 -27.55 -17.66 7.46
CA SER A 159 -28.50 -18.77 7.32
C SER A 159 -28.53 -19.32 5.88
N ASP A 160 -27.63 -18.85 5.00
CA ASP A 160 -27.60 -19.27 3.60
C ASP A 160 -26.99 -20.67 3.42
N THR A 161 -26.28 -21.16 4.44
CA THR A 161 -25.69 -22.50 4.47
C THR A 161 -26.59 -23.45 5.26
N ARG A 162 -26.43 -24.77 5.07
CA ARG A 162 -27.17 -25.80 5.84
C ARG A 162 -27.02 -25.67 7.36
N VAL A 163 -25.97 -25.00 7.81
CA VAL A 163 -25.68 -24.73 9.22
C VAL A 163 -25.59 -23.22 9.38
N ASN A 164 -26.13 -22.70 10.49
CA ASN A 164 -25.97 -21.30 10.86
C ASN A 164 -24.48 -21.02 11.14
N VAL A 165 -23.88 -20.17 10.31
CA VAL A 165 -22.46 -19.81 10.44
C VAL A 165 -22.35 -18.42 11.10
N PRO A 166 -21.80 -18.32 12.32
CA PRO A 166 -21.50 -17.02 12.92
C PRO A 166 -20.43 -16.28 12.11
N ILE A 167 -20.61 -14.97 11.97
CA ILE A 167 -19.77 -14.07 11.22
C ILE A 167 -19.34 -12.90 12.11
N ARG A 168 -18.04 -12.60 12.13
CA ARG A 168 -17.46 -11.39 12.74
C ARG A 168 -16.91 -10.47 11.65
N PRO A 169 -17.63 -9.39 11.30
CA PRO A 169 -17.15 -8.44 10.32
C PRO A 169 -16.21 -7.41 10.96
N ILE A 170 -14.98 -7.33 10.49
CA ILE A 170 -13.95 -6.40 10.98
C ILE A 170 -13.54 -5.48 9.83
N GLN A 171 -13.45 -4.18 10.09
CA GLN A 171 -13.07 -3.18 9.11
C GLN A 171 -11.71 -2.56 9.41
N TYR A 172 -10.94 -2.35 8.36
CA TYR A 172 -9.66 -1.67 8.36
C TYR A 172 -9.66 -0.51 7.39
N ILE A 173 -8.99 0.57 7.79
CA ILE A 173 -8.60 1.65 6.90
C ILE A 173 -7.19 1.37 6.40
N MET A 174 -7.01 1.42 5.09
CA MET A 174 -5.71 1.29 4.45
C MET A 174 -5.45 2.43 3.47
N ARG A 175 -4.18 2.81 3.35
CA ARG A 175 -3.72 3.80 2.36
C ARG A 175 -2.78 3.16 1.37
N PHE A 176 -3.05 3.39 0.09
CA PHE A 176 -2.20 2.94 -1.01
C PHE A 176 -1.95 4.08 -1.98
N GLU A 177 -0.74 4.16 -2.50
CA GLU A 177 -0.40 5.07 -3.59
C GLU A 177 -0.47 4.38 -4.95
N LYS A 178 -1.16 5.02 -5.89
CA LYS A 178 -1.11 4.66 -7.31
C LYS A 178 -0.10 5.55 -8.02
N ILE A 179 0.94 4.94 -8.56
CA ILE A 179 1.90 5.61 -9.45
C ILE A 179 1.46 5.40 -10.91
N THR A 180 1.39 6.48 -11.67
CA THR A 180 1.03 6.50 -13.09
C THR A 180 2.17 7.12 -13.89
N PRO A 181 2.80 6.37 -14.80
CA PRO A 181 3.80 6.94 -15.70
C PRO A 181 3.13 7.83 -16.76
N LYS A 182 3.67 9.02 -16.98
CA LYS A 182 3.30 9.93 -18.08
C LYS A 182 4.51 10.08 -19.00
N PHE A 183 4.34 9.66 -20.24
CA PHE A 183 5.34 9.84 -21.29
C PHE A 183 5.20 11.25 -21.86
N LEU A 184 6.30 12.00 -21.87
CA LEU A 184 6.33 13.37 -22.38
C LEU A 184 6.62 13.37 -23.88
N ASN A 185 5.94 14.23 -24.63
CA ASN A 185 6.27 14.47 -26.03
C ASN A 185 7.56 15.32 -26.16
N ARG A 186 8.14 15.42 -27.37
CA ARG A 186 9.45 16.10 -27.57
C ARG A 186 9.47 17.56 -27.09
N ILE A 187 8.37 18.30 -27.22
CA ILE A 187 8.30 19.71 -26.78
C ILE A 187 8.30 19.77 -25.25
N GLU A 188 7.50 18.93 -24.60
CA GLU A 188 7.47 18.81 -23.14
C GLU A 188 8.83 18.37 -22.58
N GLN A 189 9.54 17.47 -23.27
CA GLN A 189 10.89 17.05 -22.88
C GLN A 189 11.90 18.20 -22.92
N ILE A 190 11.81 19.10 -23.91
CA ILE A 190 12.66 20.29 -23.97
C ILE A 190 12.34 21.24 -22.81
N ALA A 191 11.05 21.48 -22.53
CA ALA A 191 10.63 22.36 -21.45
C ALA A 191 11.11 21.88 -20.06
N VAL A 192 11.03 20.57 -19.79
CA VAL A 192 11.55 19.98 -18.55
C VAL A 192 13.05 20.19 -18.42
N ARG A 193 13.83 19.91 -19.48
CA ARG A 193 15.28 20.09 -19.48
C ARG A 193 15.71 21.54 -19.25
N THR A 194 15.00 22.51 -19.81
CA THR A 194 15.30 23.94 -19.60
C THR A 194 15.06 24.35 -18.15
N ASN A 195 13.97 23.89 -17.53
CA ASN A 195 13.69 24.16 -16.12
C ASN A 195 14.76 23.56 -15.18
N ASP A 196 15.29 22.37 -15.49
CA ASP A 196 16.39 21.78 -14.73
C ASP A 196 17.68 22.62 -14.83
N LEU A 197 17.99 23.16 -16.01
CA LEU A 197 19.14 24.04 -16.22
C LEU A 197 19.02 25.36 -15.45
N ASP A 198 17.82 25.91 -15.34
CA ASP A 198 17.57 27.14 -14.59
C ASP A 198 17.60 26.91 -13.07
N ALA A 199 17.06 25.78 -12.58
CA ALA A 199 17.14 25.39 -11.17
C ALA A 199 18.58 25.15 -10.68
N GLN A 200 19.47 24.64 -11.55
CA GLN A 200 20.90 24.47 -11.27
C GLN A 200 21.66 25.81 -11.21
N LYS A 201 21.22 26.84 -11.93
CA LYS A 201 21.82 28.19 -11.85
C LYS A 201 21.46 28.91 -10.56
N THR A 202 20.24 28.73 -10.04
CA THR A 202 19.80 29.35 -8.78
C THR A 202 20.51 28.78 -7.55
N SER A 203 20.90 27.51 -7.59
CA SER A 203 21.62 26.83 -6.49
C SER A 203 23.14 27.10 -6.47
N GLN A 204 23.66 27.85 -7.45
CA GLN A 204 25.09 28.22 -7.56
C GLN A 204 25.37 29.72 -7.34
N GLN A 205 24.40 30.53 -6.91
CA GLN A 205 24.68 31.92 -6.55
C GLN A 205 25.37 31.97 -5.17
N PRO A 206 26.64 32.41 -5.07
CA PRO A 206 27.28 32.62 -3.78
C PRO A 206 26.60 33.80 -3.07
N PHE A 207 26.33 33.64 -1.78
CA PHE A 207 26.03 34.76 -0.88
C PHE A 207 27.14 35.80 -1.04
N LYS A 208 26.78 36.99 -1.56
CA LYS A 208 27.65 38.16 -1.41
C LYS A 208 27.49 38.64 0.02
N GLU A 209 28.58 38.60 0.78
CA GLU A 209 28.69 39.40 2.00
C GLU A 209 28.78 40.86 1.57
N ASP A 210 27.80 41.66 2.00
CA ASP A 210 27.83 43.11 1.84
C ASP A 210 28.77 43.69 2.92
N GLU A 211 29.80 44.43 2.48
CA GLU A 211 30.69 45.27 3.30
C GLU A 211 30.00 46.55 3.79
#